data_AF-A0A0G0J8S1-F1
#
_entry.id   AF-A0A0G0J8S1-F1
#
_cell.length_a   1.000
_cell.length_b   1.000
_cell.length_c   1.000
_cell.angle_alpha   90.00
_cell.angle_beta   90.00
_cell.angle_gamma   90.00
#
_symmetry.space_group_name_H-M   'P 1'
#
loop_
_entity.id
_entity.type
_entity.pdbx_description
1 polymer ?
#
loop_
_entity_poly.entity_id
_entity_poly.type
_entity_poly.pdbx_seq_one_letter_code
_entity_poly.pdbx_strand_id
1 'polypeptide(L)'
;MKARIKYFQTERESMIQYFKKSVKFIAVLFFVLDTGYSVSWRADDFFGDWMQWQHSYSPQLLSSMKDHLNSNFLNGFKVKYGKHQDELKQMVPFLSWFGHGLFVCNGQLGSDLNLLECHDKFGQVYEWLGTNPGSLLSFLKNDSNFTNEEINLLEQNSDINAVINKYKSFAKLLFACPDKHLRGAYLFSLADQLFKWCFSPEHWSEFKSYLEDPKSHPVARFAYSIMWNYLVGRGWKDWNAKAIEDIKQKTQHGATLVYVAGGTDILQLLKNKIYNIYIIDPFLPTQGRYYSDSSWERWIKGSGKDFGKGDSVVFDFNDHKISMVRSDFKKNGEFQAKVSTGEPVKLDSSVTEWTVIGARGKILGKVVFDRRFATQSDFCTSKNRVVFMSFNEMYHAFQPTKNGGWGMDLSKISDNSNIYIKQLTFPVNKAYLNAINESEAIKFNFIRLGSCAT
;
A
#
# COMPACT_ATOMS: atom_id res chain seq x y z
N MET A 1 37.15 -4.26 77.92
CA MET A 1 36.01 -3.55 77.30
C MET A 1 36.44 -2.39 76.38
N LYS A 2 37.27 -1.42 76.83
CA LYS A 2 37.74 -0.29 76.00
C LYS A 2 38.51 -0.69 74.71
N ALA A 3 39.31 -1.76 74.73
CA ALA A 3 40.02 -2.25 73.55
C ALA A 3 39.09 -2.82 72.47
N ARG A 4 37.98 -3.45 72.87
CA ARG A 4 36.98 -4.02 71.95
C ARG A 4 36.19 -2.91 71.23
N ILE A 5 35.85 -1.83 71.94
CA ILE A 5 35.15 -0.67 71.36
C ILE A 5 36.02 0.03 70.30
N LYS A 6 37.33 0.17 70.57
CA LYS A 6 38.27 0.79 69.63
C LYS A 6 38.42 -0.05 68.35
N TYR A 7 38.50 -1.37 68.47
CA TYR A 7 38.56 -2.29 67.32
C TYR A 7 37.33 -2.18 66.41
N PHE A 8 36.11 -2.19 67.00
CA PHE A 8 34.87 -2.05 66.22
C PHE A 8 34.70 -0.66 65.59
N GLN A 9 35.23 0.40 66.21
CA GLN A 9 35.25 1.74 65.58
C GLN A 9 36.16 1.77 64.36
N THR A 10 37.35 1.15 64.44
CA THR A 10 38.30 1.11 63.31
C THR A 10 37.78 0.25 62.14
N GLU A 11 37.14 -0.90 62.42
CA GLU A 11 36.50 -1.71 61.36
C GLU A 11 35.30 -0.98 60.72
N ARG A 12 34.50 -0.25 61.51
CA ARG A 12 33.39 0.54 60.98
C ARG A 12 33.87 1.68 60.10
N GLU A 13 34.93 2.38 60.47
CA GLU A 13 35.52 3.45 59.66
C GLU A 13 36.16 2.92 58.37
N SER A 14 36.82 1.76 58.43
CA SER A 14 37.34 1.02 57.29
C SER A 14 36.23 0.64 56.31
N MET A 15 35.13 0.05 56.80
CA MET A 15 33.98 -0.30 55.98
C MET A 15 33.30 0.93 55.36
N ILE A 16 33.17 2.02 56.11
CA ILE A 16 32.59 3.28 55.58
C ILE A 16 33.49 3.87 54.49
N GLN A 17 34.81 3.83 54.64
CA GLN A 17 35.73 4.27 53.59
C GLN A 17 35.67 3.37 52.35
N TYR A 18 35.59 2.05 52.53
CA TYR A 18 35.45 1.11 51.43
C TYR A 18 34.13 1.35 50.69
N PHE A 19 33.02 1.51 51.41
CA PHE A 19 31.71 1.82 50.84
C PHE A 19 31.70 3.17 50.10
N LYS A 20 32.34 4.21 50.65
CA LYS A 20 32.49 5.51 49.97
C LYS A 20 33.35 5.43 48.71
N LYS A 21 34.42 4.63 48.70
CA LYS A 21 35.23 4.36 47.50
C LYS A 21 34.45 3.57 46.45
N SER A 22 33.70 2.55 46.86
CA SER A 22 32.85 1.74 45.97
C SER A 22 31.71 2.56 45.37
N VAL A 23 31.05 3.42 46.15
CA VAL A 23 30.02 4.34 45.65
C VAL A 23 30.60 5.39 44.71
N LYS A 24 31.80 5.93 44.98
CA LYS A 24 32.50 6.80 44.01
C LYS A 24 32.91 6.06 42.74
N PHE A 25 33.32 4.80 42.83
CA PHE A 25 33.69 3.98 41.67
C PHE A 25 32.46 3.62 40.82
N ILE A 26 31.32 3.30 41.45
CA ILE A 26 30.02 3.10 40.78
C ILE A 26 29.54 4.40 40.15
N ALA A 27 29.63 5.54 40.86
CA ALA A 27 29.27 6.84 40.32
C ALA A 27 30.14 7.26 39.13
N VAL A 28 31.44 6.93 39.14
CA VAL A 28 32.35 7.13 38.00
C VAL A 28 32.06 6.13 36.87
N LEU A 29 31.68 4.89 37.16
CA LEU A 29 31.24 3.94 36.13
C LEU A 29 29.94 4.42 35.45
N PHE A 30 29.00 4.97 36.20
CA PHE A 30 27.78 5.61 35.65
C PHE A 30 28.09 6.92 34.91
N PHE A 31 29.07 7.71 35.35
CA PHE A 31 29.49 8.95 34.64
C PHE A 31 30.31 8.67 33.38
N VAL A 32 31.06 7.56 33.33
CA VAL A 32 31.85 7.15 32.14
C VAL A 32 31.02 6.33 31.15
N LEU A 33 29.88 5.77 31.58
CA LEU A 33 28.89 5.13 30.70
C LEU A 33 27.80 6.10 30.20
N ASP A 34 27.81 7.37 30.62
CA ASP A 34 26.95 8.44 30.09
C ASP A 34 27.57 9.15 28.86
N THR A 35 28.43 8.43 28.12
CA THR A 35 28.73 8.77 26.72
C THR A 35 27.58 8.26 25.87
N GLY A 36 26.57 9.11 25.65
CA GLY A 36 25.34 8.79 24.91
C GLY A 36 25.54 7.81 23.75
N TYR A 37 25.19 6.55 23.98
CA TYR A 37 25.36 5.49 23.00
C TYR A 37 24.34 5.71 21.88
N SER A 38 24.84 5.90 20.65
CA SER A 38 24.04 5.74 19.44
C SER A 38 23.55 4.30 19.37
N VAL A 39 22.27 4.09 19.10
CA VAL A 39 21.72 2.73 18.99
C VAL A 39 21.86 2.24 17.55
N SER A 40 22.19 0.96 17.38
CA SER A 40 22.21 0.30 16.06
C SER A 40 21.22 -0.84 16.03
N TRP A 41 20.35 -0.84 15.01
CA TRP A 41 19.35 -1.90 14.78
C TRP A 41 19.63 -2.64 13.48
N ARG A 42 19.26 -3.92 13.43
CA ARG A 42 19.06 -4.61 12.16
C ARG A 42 17.70 -4.19 11.57
N ALA A 43 17.58 -4.21 10.24
CA ALA A 43 16.33 -3.91 9.58
C ALA A 43 15.16 -4.79 10.07
N ASP A 44 15.39 -6.08 10.33
CA ASP A 44 14.37 -7.00 10.84
C ASP A 44 13.80 -6.54 12.20
N ASP A 45 14.68 -6.10 13.11
CA ASP A 45 14.28 -5.58 14.44
C ASP A 45 13.60 -4.21 14.34
N PHE A 46 13.97 -3.43 13.33
CA PHE A 46 13.47 -2.08 13.14
C PHE A 46 12.07 -2.07 12.47
N PHE A 47 11.86 -2.94 11.48
CA PHE A 47 10.59 -3.03 10.73
C PHE A 47 9.64 -4.09 11.30
N GLY A 48 10.13 -5.10 12.00
CA GLY A 48 9.32 -6.21 12.53
C GLY A 48 8.53 -6.93 11.43
N ASP A 49 7.28 -7.25 11.75
CA ASP A 49 6.35 -7.96 10.84
C ASP A 49 6.11 -7.23 9.52
N TRP A 50 6.31 -5.91 9.50
CA TRP A 50 6.14 -5.12 8.29
C TRP A 50 7.06 -5.58 7.15
N MET A 51 8.25 -6.09 7.48
CA MET A 51 9.17 -6.62 6.48
C MET A 51 8.56 -7.80 5.70
N GLN A 52 7.73 -8.61 6.36
CA GLN A 52 7.09 -9.79 5.76
C GLN A 52 5.83 -9.46 4.97
N TRP A 53 5.26 -8.26 5.15
CA TRP A 53 3.99 -7.88 4.54
C TRP A 53 4.14 -7.24 3.17
N GLN A 54 5.30 -6.65 2.88
CA GLN A 54 5.54 -5.95 1.61
C GLN A 54 5.91 -6.91 0.50
N HIS A 55 5.07 -6.99 -0.53
CA HIS A 55 5.38 -7.71 -1.77
C HIS A 55 5.62 -6.74 -2.90
N SER A 56 6.37 -7.18 -3.91
CA SER A 56 6.45 -6.52 -5.21
C SER A 56 6.01 -7.52 -6.27
N TYR A 57 5.01 -7.14 -7.06
CA TYR A 57 4.53 -7.95 -8.17
C TYR A 57 5.01 -7.36 -9.48
N SER A 58 5.62 -8.20 -10.31
CA SER A 58 5.85 -7.88 -11.72
C SER A 58 4.50 -7.80 -12.45
N PRO A 59 4.29 -6.80 -13.32
CA PRO A 59 3.10 -6.75 -14.16
C PRO A 59 2.95 -8.04 -14.96
N GLN A 60 1.77 -8.64 -14.89
CA GLN A 60 1.44 -9.83 -15.66
C GLN A 60 0.69 -9.44 -16.93
N LEU A 61 1.05 -10.08 -18.03
CA LEU A 61 0.24 -10.02 -19.24
C LEU A 61 -1.01 -10.87 -19.02
N LEU A 62 -2.19 -10.28 -18.89
CA LEU A 62 -3.39 -11.05 -18.54
C LEU A 62 -3.72 -12.15 -19.57
N SER A 63 -3.35 -11.95 -20.84
CA SER A 63 -3.53 -12.96 -21.89
C SER A 63 -2.65 -14.20 -21.73
N SER A 64 -1.53 -14.14 -21.00
CA SER A 64 -0.70 -15.34 -20.73
C SER A 64 -1.37 -16.31 -19.76
N MET A 65 -2.46 -15.93 -19.11
CA MET A 65 -3.22 -16.85 -18.26
C MET A 65 -3.80 -18.03 -19.06
N LYS A 66 -3.98 -17.88 -20.38
CA LYS A 66 -4.41 -18.98 -21.26
C LYS A 66 -3.44 -20.16 -21.26
N ASP A 67 -2.15 -19.90 -21.05
CA ASP A 67 -1.10 -20.94 -20.99
C ASP A 67 -1.20 -21.77 -19.70
N HIS A 68 -1.97 -21.29 -18.72
CA HIS A 68 -2.23 -21.98 -17.46
C HIS A 68 -3.56 -22.74 -17.43
N LEU A 69 -4.34 -22.73 -18.50
CA LEU A 69 -5.62 -23.47 -18.61
C LEU A 69 -5.39 -24.98 -18.76
N ASN A 70 -4.88 -25.62 -17.72
CA ASN A 70 -4.61 -27.07 -17.69
C ASN A 70 -5.39 -27.75 -16.54
N SER A 71 -5.15 -29.03 -16.31
CA SER A 71 -5.82 -29.79 -15.23
C SER A 71 -5.61 -29.16 -13.84
N ASN A 72 -4.49 -28.49 -13.60
CA ASN A 72 -4.26 -27.78 -12.33
C ASN A 72 -5.16 -26.56 -12.19
N PHE A 73 -5.41 -25.83 -13.29
CA PHE A 73 -6.42 -24.76 -13.29
C PHE A 73 -7.81 -25.33 -13.01
N LEU A 74 -8.21 -26.43 -13.67
CA LEU A 74 -9.53 -27.04 -13.40
C LEU A 74 -9.67 -27.46 -11.93
N ASN A 75 -8.66 -28.09 -11.36
CA ASN A 75 -8.66 -28.47 -9.94
C ASN A 75 -8.74 -27.22 -9.04
N GLY A 76 -7.96 -26.19 -9.35
CA GLY A 76 -8.03 -24.90 -8.67
C GLY A 76 -9.42 -24.29 -8.75
N PHE A 77 -10.03 -24.31 -9.94
CA PHE A 77 -11.37 -23.79 -10.22
C PHE A 77 -12.42 -24.53 -9.39
N LYS A 78 -12.42 -25.87 -9.41
CA LYS A 78 -13.32 -26.71 -8.59
C LYS A 78 -13.23 -26.34 -7.10
N VAL A 79 -12.01 -26.27 -6.57
CA VAL A 79 -11.76 -25.92 -5.16
C VAL A 79 -12.21 -24.49 -4.84
N LYS A 80 -11.95 -23.52 -5.72
CA LYS A 80 -12.36 -22.13 -5.50
C LYS A 80 -13.86 -21.96 -5.59
N TYR A 81 -14.51 -22.60 -6.54
CA TYR A 81 -15.95 -22.55 -6.68
C TYR A 81 -16.63 -23.14 -5.46
N GLY A 82 -16.24 -24.35 -5.03
CA GLY A 82 -16.78 -24.97 -3.81
C GLY A 82 -16.58 -24.10 -2.57
N LYS A 83 -15.45 -23.39 -2.46
CA LYS A 83 -15.20 -22.46 -1.35
C LYS A 83 -16.06 -21.20 -1.38
N HIS A 84 -16.43 -20.73 -2.57
CA HIS A 84 -17.05 -19.42 -2.78
C HIS A 84 -18.49 -19.53 -3.34
N GLN A 85 -19.10 -20.71 -3.28
CA GLN A 85 -20.38 -21.00 -3.90
C GLN A 85 -21.49 -20.06 -3.39
N ASP A 86 -21.54 -19.83 -2.08
CA ASP A 86 -22.55 -18.94 -1.47
C ASP A 86 -22.40 -17.49 -1.94
N GLU A 87 -21.17 -16.99 -2.04
CA GLU A 87 -20.85 -15.64 -2.53
C GLU A 87 -21.22 -15.48 -4.02
N LEU A 88 -21.23 -16.58 -4.78
CA LEU A 88 -21.47 -16.62 -6.22
C LEU A 88 -22.89 -17.03 -6.60
N LYS A 89 -23.77 -17.31 -5.63
CA LYS A 89 -25.12 -17.82 -5.87
C LYS A 89 -25.92 -16.95 -6.85
N GLN A 90 -25.82 -15.63 -6.73
CA GLN A 90 -26.49 -14.68 -7.62
C GLN A 90 -25.91 -14.68 -9.05
N MET A 91 -24.66 -15.13 -9.23
CA MET A 91 -24.02 -15.21 -10.53
C MET A 91 -24.25 -16.55 -11.22
N VAL A 92 -24.93 -17.52 -10.60
CA VAL A 92 -25.13 -18.86 -11.17
C VAL A 92 -25.72 -18.82 -12.59
N PRO A 93 -26.76 -18.01 -12.91
CA PRO A 93 -27.26 -17.92 -14.28
C PRO A 93 -26.17 -17.50 -15.27
N PHE A 94 -25.41 -16.47 -14.92
CA PHE A 94 -24.28 -16.01 -15.72
C PHE A 94 -23.17 -17.05 -15.82
N LEU A 95 -22.77 -17.68 -14.70
CA LEU A 95 -21.70 -18.69 -14.67
C LEU A 95 -22.07 -19.93 -15.48
N SER A 96 -23.32 -20.37 -15.43
CA SER A 96 -23.82 -21.49 -16.23
C SER A 96 -23.82 -21.19 -17.72
N TRP A 97 -24.15 -19.97 -18.11
CA TRP A 97 -24.06 -19.52 -19.49
C TRP A 97 -22.60 -19.34 -19.95
N PHE A 98 -21.80 -18.63 -19.16
CA PHE A 98 -20.42 -18.28 -19.44
C PHE A 98 -19.51 -19.51 -19.50
N GLY A 99 -19.65 -20.39 -18.51
CA GLY A 99 -18.90 -21.62 -18.40
C GLY A 99 -19.62 -22.83 -18.97
N HIS A 100 -20.42 -22.68 -20.03
CA HIS A 100 -21.17 -23.77 -20.68
C HIS A 100 -20.38 -25.11 -20.65
N GLY A 101 -20.96 -26.16 -20.07
CA GLY A 101 -20.31 -27.46 -19.83
C GLY A 101 -19.63 -27.62 -18.46
N LEU A 102 -19.28 -26.52 -17.79
CA LEU A 102 -18.65 -26.52 -16.45
C LEU A 102 -19.64 -26.51 -15.30
N PHE A 103 -20.83 -25.95 -15.53
CA PHE A 103 -21.91 -25.90 -14.55
C PHE A 103 -23.15 -26.61 -15.08
N VAL A 104 -23.83 -27.37 -14.22
CA VAL A 104 -25.17 -27.89 -14.49
C VAL A 104 -26.24 -26.84 -14.13
N CYS A 105 -27.48 -27.03 -14.58
CA CYS A 105 -28.59 -26.05 -14.51
C CYS A 105 -28.89 -25.45 -13.12
N ASN A 106 -28.34 -26.01 -12.04
CA ASN A 106 -28.53 -25.58 -10.66
C ASN A 106 -27.28 -24.92 -10.03
N GLY A 107 -26.26 -24.58 -10.83
CA GLY A 107 -25.01 -24.00 -10.32
C GLY A 107 -24.13 -25.01 -9.58
N GLN A 108 -24.33 -26.32 -9.77
CA GLN A 108 -23.32 -27.31 -9.37
C GLN A 108 -22.29 -27.44 -10.50
N LEU A 109 -21.06 -27.84 -10.16
CA LEU A 109 -20.07 -28.14 -11.19
C LEU A 109 -20.41 -29.47 -11.87
N GLY A 110 -20.16 -29.55 -13.18
CA GLY A 110 -20.20 -30.81 -13.91
C GLY A 110 -19.15 -31.79 -13.36
N SER A 111 -19.48 -33.09 -13.38
CA SER A 111 -18.54 -34.16 -13.02
C SER A 111 -17.30 -34.14 -13.93
N ASP A 112 -17.53 -33.91 -15.22
CA ASP A 112 -16.55 -34.05 -16.29
C ASP A 112 -16.29 -32.70 -16.96
N LEU A 113 -15.57 -31.82 -16.25
CA LEU A 113 -15.14 -30.53 -16.83
C LEU A 113 -14.23 -30.79 -18.04
N ASN A 114 -14.65 -30.29 -19.22
CA ASN A 114 -13.90 -30.42 -20.45
C ASN A 114 -12.83 -29.31 -20.56
N LEU A 115 -11.56 -29.71 -20.63
CA LEU A 115 -10.43 -28.78 -20.72
C LEU A 115 -10.46 -27.95 -22.01
N LEU A 116 -10.95 -28.52 -23.13
CA LEU A 116 -11.01 -27.84 -24.42
C LEU A 116 -12.01 -26.67 -24.39
N GLU A 117 -13.20 -26.89 -23.81
CA GLU A 117 -14.22 -25.84 -23.65
C GLU A 117 -13.74 -24.73 -22.71
N CYS A 118 -12.99 -25.08 -21.66
CA CYS A 118 -12.31 -24.10 -20.82
C CYS A 118 -11.32 -23.25 -21.62
N HIS A 119 -10.51 -23.88 -22.47
CA HIS A 119 -9.50 -23.18 -23.28
C HIS A 119 -10.12 -22.10 -24.17
N ASP A 120 -11.21 -22.42 -24.88
CA ASP A 120 -11.83 -21.46 -25.81
C ASP A 120 -12.45 -20.27 -25.07
N LYS A 121 -13.24 -20.53 -24.01
CA LYS A 121 -14.00 -19.49 -23.30
C LYS A 121 -13.11 -18.62 -22.41
N PHE A 122 -12.30 -19.24 -21.56
CA PHE A 122 -11.39 -18.48 -20.71
C PHE A 122 -10.26 -17.87 -21.52
N GLY A 123 -9.79 -18.54 -22.58
CA GLY A 123 -8.82 -17.99 -23.53
C GLY A 123 -9.30 -16.67 -24.13
N GLN A 124 -10.55 -16.63 -24.61
CA GLN A 124 -11.15 -15.40 -25.13
C GLN A 124 -11.23 -14.29 -24.06
N VAL A 125 -11.63 -14.61 -22.83
CA VAL A 125 -11.64 -13.62 -21.73
C VAL A 125 -10.24 -13.08 -21.43
N TYR A 126 -9.22 -13.93 -21.42
CA TYR A 126 -7.85 -13.49 -21.20
C TYR A 126 -7.30 -12.67 -22.37
N GLU A 127 -7.71 -12.96 -23.60
CA GLU A 127 -7.39 -12.14 -24.77
C GLU A 127 -8.04 -10.76 -24.71
N TRP A 128 -9.32 -10.67 -24.32
CA TRP A 128 -9.97 -9.39 -24.06
C TRP A 128 -9.23 -8.62 -22.97
N LEU A 129 -8.96 -9.25 -21.83
CA LEU A 129 -8.25 -8.62 -20.72
C LEU A 129 -6.82 -8.18 -21.08
N GLY A 130 -6.13 -8.92 -21.94
CA GLY A 130 -4.76 -8.62 -22.35
C GLY A 130 -4.64 -7.53 -23.42
N THR A 131 -5.69 -7.29 -24.20
CA THR A 131 -5.70 -6.28 -25.29
C THR A 131 -6.42 -5.00 -24.88
N ASN A 132 -7.61 -5.12 -24.29
CA ASN A 132 -8.42 -4.01 -23.82
C ASN A 132 -9.44 -4.50 -22.76
N PRO A 133 -9.25 -4.18 -21.46
CA PRO A 133 -10.21 -4.51 -20.41
C PRO A 133 -11.65 -4.05 -20.71
N GLY A 134 -11.83 -2.98 -21.50
CA GLY A 134 -13.13 -2.51 -21.95
C GLY A 134 -13.93 -3.53 -22.77
N SER A 135 -13.26 -4.43 -23.50
CA SER A 135 -13.94 -5.50 -24.24
C SER A 135 -14.66 -6.47 -23.29
N LEU A 136 -14.04 -6.81 -22.15
CA LEU A 136 -14.71 -7.60 -21.13
C LEU A 136 -15.86 -6.82 -20.50
N LEU A 137 -15.65 -5.55 -20.14
CA LEU A 137 -16.71 -4.74 -19.51
C LEU A 137 -17.92 -4.54 -20.44
N SER A 138 -17.68 -4.32 -21.73
CA SER A 138 -18.72 -4.23 -22.76
C SER A 138 -19.45 -5.56 -22.94
N PHE A 139 -18.74 -6.69 -22.94
CA PHE A 139 -19.35 -8.01 -22.95
C PHE A 139 -20.27 -8.21 -21.74
N LEU A 140 -19.79 -7.92 -20.52
CA LEU A 140 -20.59 -8.02 -19.29
C LEU A 140 -21.79 -7.07 -19.29
N LYS A 141 -21.66 -5.88 -19.88
CA LYS A 141 -22.75 -4.90 -20.02
C LYS A 141 -23.89 -5.41 -20.90
N ASN A 142 -23.56 -6.22 -21.91
CA ASN A 142 -24.54 -6.75 -22.86
C ASN A 142 -25.13 -8.10 -22.44
N ASP A 143 -24.68 -8.69 -21.32
CA ASP A 143 -25.21 -9.94 -20.80
C ASP A 143 -26.29 -9.70 -19.72
N SER A 144 -27.53 -10.11 -20.02
CA SER A 144 -28.67 -9.90 -19.13
C SER A 144 -28.62 -10.75 -17.85
N ASN A 145 -27.79 -11.80 -17.79
CA ASN A 145 -27.59 -12.61 -16.59
C ASN A 145 -26.53 -12.01 -15.66
N PHE A 146 -25.65 -11.15 -16.18
CA PHE A 146 -24.66 -10.43 -15.39
C PHE A 146 -25.20 -9.07 -14.92
N THR A 147 -25.86 -8.33 -15.81
CA THR A 147 -26.33 -6.97 -15.52
C THR A 147 -27.74 -6.74 -16.05
N ASN A 148 -28.59 -6.20 -15.19
CA ASN A 148 -29.90 -5.67 -15.54
C ASN A 148 -30.43 -4.84 -14.34
N GLU A 149 -31.63 -4.29 -14.47
CA GLU A 149 -32.26 -3.47 -13.42
C GLU A 149 -32.59 -4.27 -12.16
N GLU A 150 -33.01 -5.53 -12.29
CA GLU A 150 -33.31 -6.41 -11.15
C GLU A 150 -32.04 -6.74 -10.35
N ILE A 151 -30.94 -7.10 -11.04
CA ILE A 151 -29.64 -7.35 -10.42
C ILE A 151 -29.14 -6.08 -9.73
N ASN A 152 -29.28 -4.92 -10.38
CA ASN A 152 -28.90 -3.65 -9.76
C ASN A 152 -29.69 -3.40 -8.46
N LEU A 153 -31.01 -3.54 -8.49
CA LEU A 153 -31.86 -3.35 -7.29
C LEU A 153 -31.51 -4.36 -6.19
N LEU A 154 -31.25 -5.63 -6.54
CA LEU A 154 -30.83 -6.65 -5.58
C LEU A 154 -29.51 -6.28 -4.90
N GLU A 155 -28.51 -5.83 -5.68
CA GLU A 155 -27.21 -5.42 -5.15
C GLU A 155 -27.28 -4.14 -4.31
N GLN A 156 -28.11 -3.16 -4.72
CA GLN A 156 -28.31 -1.93 -3.94
C GLN A 156 -28.91 -2.20 -2.56
N ASN A 157 -29.73 -3.25 -2.44
CA ASN A 157 -30.36 -3.67 -1.18
C ASN A 157 -29.55 -4.73 -0.41
N SER A 158 -28.39 -5.15 -0.95
CA SER A 158 -27.52 -6.12 -0.31
C SER A 158 -26.47 -5.44 0.57
N ASP A 159 -25.91 -6.19 1.53
CA ASP A 159 -24.71 -5.74 2.25
C ASP A 159 -23.56 -5.46 1.26
N ILE A 160 -22.88 -4.33 1.45
CA ILE A 160 -21.82 -3.87 0.54
C ILE A 160 -20.68 -4.89 0.43
N ASN A 161 -20.32 -5.54 1.54
CA ASN A 161 -19.27 -6.57 1.55
C ASN A 161 -19.73 -7.84 0.85
N ALA A 162 -21.01 -8.18 0.88
CA ALA A 162 -21.55 -9.30 0.10
C ALA A 162 -21.35 -9.06 -1.41
N VAL A 163 -21.63 -7.84 -1.90
CA VAL A 163 -21.43 -7.47 -3.31
C VAL A 163 -19.93 -7.46 -3.67
N ILE A 164 -19.07 -6.91 -2.81
CA ILE A 164 -17.61 -6.95 -3.01
C ILE A 164 -17.11 -8.40 -3.07
N ASN A 165 -17.55 -9.25 -2.14
CA ASN A 165 -17.11 -10.64 -2.06
C ASN A 165 -17.57 -11.45 -3.27
N LYS A 166 -18.80 -11.23 -3.78
CA LYS A 166 -19.29 -11.81 -5.03
C LYS A 166 -18.31 -11.58 -6.18
N TYR A 167 -18.02 -10.31 -6.47
CA TYR A 167 -17.16 -9.95 -7.60
C TYR A 167 -15.70 -10.35 -7.41
N LYS A 168 -15.17 -10.21 -6.19
CA LYS A 168 -13.83 -10.67 -5.84
C LYS A 168 -13.68 -12.19 -6.03
N SER A 169 -14.70 -12.95 -5.66
CA SER A 169 -14.68 -14.40 -5.80
C SER A 169 -14.84 -14.84 -7.24
N PHE A 170 -15.63 -14.11 -8.03
CA PHE A 170 -15.65 -14.28 -9.48
C PHE A 170 -14.26 -14.07 -10.10
N ALA A 171 -13.56 -12.98 -9.77
CA ALA A 171 -12.19 -12.78 -10.26
C ALA A 171 -11.21 -13.89 -9.80
N LYS A 172 -11.34 -14.41 -8.57
CA LYS A 172 -10.52 -15.55 -8.14
C LYS A 172 -10.82 -16.84 -8.91
N LEU A 173 -12.02 -17.02 -9.43
CA LEU A 173 -12.34 -18.12 -10.35
C LEU A 173 -11.69 -17.90 -11.71
N LEU A 174 -11.78 -16.69 -12.25
CA LEU A 174 -11.12 -16.34 -13.51
C LEU A 174 -9.61 -16.57 -13.42
N PHE A 175 -8.99 -16.40 -12.25
CA PHE A 175 -7.55 -16.63 -12.05
C PHE A 175 -7.29 -17.81 -11.10
N ALA A 176 -7.98 -18.94 -11.25
CA ALA A 176 -7.90 -20.10 -10.36
C ALA A 176 -6.58 -20.90 -10.43
N CYS A 177 -5.43 -20.22 -10.44
CA CYS A 177 -4.11 -20.82 -10.35
C CYS A 177 -3.85 -21.35 -8.91
N PRO A 178 -3.29 -22.57 -8.74
CA PRO A 178 -2.90 -23.09 -7.42
C PRO A 178 -1.85 -22.22 -6.72
N ASP A 179 -0.89 -21.69 -7.48
CA ASP A 179 0.13 -20.79 -6.97
C ASP A 179 -0.52 -19.49 -6.47
N LYS A 180 -0.42 -19.25 -5.16
CA LYS A 180 -1.02 -18.10 -4.50
C LYS A 180 -0.35 -16.79 -4.90
N HIS A 181 0.96 -16.79 -5.12
CA HIS A 181 1.72 -15.61 -5.47
C HIS A 181 1.45 -15.22 -6.92
N LEU A 182 1.52 -16.18 -7.85
CA LEU A 182 1.20 -15.94 -9.26
C LEU A 182 -0.24 -15.46 -9.45
N ARG A 183 -1.21 -16.10 -8.78
CA ARG A 183 -2.60 -15.63 -8.77
C ARG A 183 -2.71 -14.19 -8.23
N GLY A 184 -1.97 -13.87 -7.17
CA GLY A 184 -1.89 -12.51 -6.63
C GLY A 184 -1.41 -11.51 -7.66
N ALA A 185 -0.34 -11.85 -8.39
CA ALA A 185 0.22 -11.01 -9.46
C ALA A 185 -0.78 -10.74 -10.60
N TYR A 186 -1.51 -11.77 -11.05
CA TYR A 186 -2.55 -11.61 -12.07
C TYR A 186 -3.71 -10.73 -11.60
N LEU A 187 -4.23 -10.95 -10.38
CA LEU A 187 -5.33 -10.16 -9.82
C LEU A 187 -4.93 -8.71 -9.56
N PHE A 188 -3.68 -8.48 -9.16
CA PHE A 188 -3.11 -7.14 -9.02
C PHE A 188 -2.99 -6.43 -10.38
N SER A 189 -2.53 -7.15 -11.41
CA SER A 189 -2.45 -6.63 -12.78
C SER A 189 -3.84 -6.35 -13.36
N LEU A 190 -4.84 -7.19 -13.08
CA LEU A 190 -6.23 -6.93 -13.47
C LEU A 190 -6.73 -5.62 -12.87
N ALA A 191 -6.47 -5.39 -11.58
CA ALA A 191 -6.89 -4.17 -10.90
C ALA A 191 -6.22 -2.91 -11.47
N ASP A 192 -4.92 -2.98 -11.76
CA ASP A 192 -4.16 -1.91 -12.45
C ASP A 192 -4.74 -1.61 -13.84
N GLN A 193 -5.02 -2.64 -14.65
CA GLN A 193 -5.58 -2.47 -15.99
C GLN A 193 -7.02 -1.93 -15.97
N LEU A 194 -7.85 -2.40 -15.02
CA LEU A 194 -9.19 -1.85 -14.83
C LEU A 194 -9.13 -0.38 -14.41
N PHE A 195 -8.24 -0.03 -13.46
CA PHE A 195 -8.07 1.37 -13.06
C PHE A 195 -7.63 2.26 -14.23
N LYS A 196 -6.66 1.79 -15.02
CA LYS A 196 -6.23 2.47 -16.24
C LYS A 196 -7.41 2.70 -17.16
N TRP A 197 -8.16 1.65 -17.51
CA TRP A 197 -9.27 1.77 -18.44
C TRP A 197 -10.38 2.67 -17.88
N CYS A 198 -10.80 2.47 -16.64
CA CYS A 198 -11.90 3.22 -16.03
C CYS A 198 -11.63 4.73 -15.94
N PHE A 199 -10.41 5.17 -15.66
CA PHE A 199 -10.13 6.58 -15.36
C PHE A 199 -9.19 7.27 -16.36
N SER A 200 -8.73 6.55 -17.39
CA SER A 200 -7.93 7.17 -18.45
C SER A 200 -8.75 8.18 -19.27
N PRO A 201 -8.12 9.27 -19.75
CA PRO A 201 -8.81 10.25 -20.58
C PRO A 201 -9.44 9.64 -21.84
N GLU A 202 -8.80 8.61 -22.41
CA GLU A 202 -9.25 7.94 -23.63
C GLU A 202 -10.55 7.15 -23.45
N HIS A 203 -10.82 6.63 -22.23
CA HIS A 203 -11.93 5.73 -21.96
C HIS A 203 -12.92 6.24 -20.90
N TRP A 204 -12.63 7.38 -20.26
CA TRP A 204 -13.46 7.95 -19.20
C TRP A 204 -14.91 8.18 -19.62
N SER A 205 -15.16 8.72 -20.82
CA SER A 205 -16.53 8.95 -21.30
C SER A 205 -17.34 7.66 -21.42
N GLU A 206 -16.70 6.58 -21.87
CA GLU A 206 -17.32 5.28 -21.94
C GLU A 206 -17.61 4.77 -20.53
N PHE A 207 -16.64 4.72 -19.62
CA PHE A 207 -16.87 4.23 -18.26
C PHE A 207 -17.88 5.07 -17.47
N LYS A 208 -17.87 6.39 -17.66
CA LYS A 208 -18.87 7.31 -17.09
C LYS A 208 -20.30 6.89 -17.46
N SER A 209 -20.53 6.42 -18.69
CA SER A 209 -21.85 5.90 -19.08
C SER A 209 -22.29 4.67 -18.27
N TYR A 210 -21.36 3.86 -17.76
CA TYR A 210 -21.67 2.70 -16.92
C TYR A 210 -22.06 3.15 -15.50
N LEU A 211 -21.51 4.27 -15.04
CA LEU A 211 -21.86 4.88 -13.74
C LEU A 211 -23.19 5.64 -13.79
N GLU A 212 -23.53 6.22 -14.95
CA GLU A 212 -24.77 7.00 -15.14
C GLU A 212 -26.00 6.13 -15.46
N ASP A 213 -25.81 4.94 -16.01
CA ASP A 213 -26.89 3.99 -16.33
C ASP A 213 -27.08 2.94 -15.20
N PRO A 214 -28.21 2.97 -14.46
CA PRO A 214 -28.51 1.99 -13.41
C PRO A 214 -28.46 0.53 -13.88
N LYS A 215 -28.78 0.24 -15.15
CA LYS A 215 -28.70 -1.13 -15.69
C LYS A 215 -27.28 -1.63 -15.84
N SER A 216 -26.31 -0.72 -15.91
CA SER A 216 -24.88 -0.99 -16.03
C SER A 216 -24.14 -0.96 -14.68
N HIS A 217 -24.80 -0.56 -13.60
CA HIS A 217 -24.20 -0.47 -12.26
C HIS A 217 -23.54 -1.79 -11.77
N PRO A 218 -24.10 -2.99 -11.98
CA PRO A 218 -23.42 -4.25 -11.65
C PRO A 218 -22.02 -4.37 -12.28
N VAL A 219 -21.85 -3.96 -13.54
CA VAL A 219 -20.54 -3.92 -14.21
C VAL A 219 -19.59 -2.92 -13.56
N ALA A 220 -20.09 -1.73 -13.19
CA ALA A 220 -19.30 -0.77 -12.43
C ALA A 220 -18.90 -1.32 -11.04
N ARG A 221 -19.82 -1.98 -10.32
CA ARG A 221 -19.53 -2.63 -9.03
C ARG A 221 -18.51 -3.74 -9.16
N PHE A 222 -18.53 -4.50 -10.25
CA PHE A 222 -17.48 -5.46 -10.57
C PHE A 222 -16.11 -4.78 -10.65
N ALA A 223 -15.96 -3.76 -11.52
CA ALA A 223 -14.69 -3.05 -11.68
C ALA A 223 -14.21 -2.43 -10.35
N TYR A 224 -15.10 -1.72 -9.63
CA TYR A 224 -14.80 -1.11 -8.35
C TYR A 224 -14.37 -2.15 -7.30
N SER A 225 -15.07 -3.29 -7.20
CA SER A 225 -14.74 -4.35 -6.22
C SER A 225 -13.34 -4.92 -6.43
N ILE A 226 -12.93 -5.10 -7.70
CA ILE A 226 -11.59 -5.60 -8.03
C ILE A 226 -10.53 -4.54 -7.73
N MET A 227 -10.71 -3.31 -8.24
CA MET A 227 -9.80 -2.19 -7.98
C MET A 227 -9.62 -1.96 -6.47
N TRP A 228 -10.70 -1.84 -5.72
CA TRP A 228 -10.66 -1.63 -4.29
C TRP A 228 -9.95 -2.79 -3.57
N ASN A 229 -10.34 -4.04 -3.82
CA ASN A 229 -9.77 -5.15 -3.07
C ASN A 229 -8.27 -5.32 -3.34
N TYR A 230 -7.80 -5.13 -4.57
CA TYR A 230 -6.41 -5.43 -4.94
C TYR A 230 -5.50 -4.21 -5.03
N LEU A 231 -6.00 -2.96 -5.02
CA LEU A 231 -5.16 -1.75 -4.92
C LEU A 231 -5.21 -1.12 -3.53
N VAL A 232 -6.31 -1.33 -2.78
CA VAL A 232 -6.57 -0.70 -1.49
C VAL A 232 -6.70 -1.75 -0.39
N GLY A 233 -7.82 -2.47 -0.32
CA GLY A 233 -8.15 -3.35 0.80
C GLY A 233 -7.06 -4.36 1.17
N ARG A 234 -6.52 -5.08 0.18
CA ARG A 234 -5.32 -5.94 0.36
C ARG A 234 -4.07 -5.38 -0.30
N GLY A 235 -4.23 -4.56 -1.34
CA GLY A 235 -3.14 -4.02 -2.16
C GLY A 235 -2.32 -2.90 -1.52
N TRP A 236 -2.79 -2.32 -0.42
CA TRP A 236 -2.10 -1.22 0.25
C TRP A 236 -0.63 -1.55 0.60
N LYS A 237 -0.31 -2.82 0.88
CA LYS A 237 1.04 -3.31 1.20
C LYS A 237 1.85 -3.77 -0.02
N ASP A 238 1.21 -3.94 -1.17
CA ASP A 238 1.82 -4.51 -2.36
C ASP A 238 2.28 -3.41 -3.33
N TRP A 239 3.43 -3.63 -3.95
CA TRP A 239 4.04 -2.73 -4.92
C TRP A 239 3.90 -3.26 -6.34
N ASN A 240 3.69 -2.34 -7.28
CA ASN A 240 3.95 -2.63 -8.68
C ASN A 240 5.44 -2.48 -8.99
N ALA A 241 6.09 -3.54 -9.49
CA ALA A 241 7.51 -3.52 -9.80
C ALA A 241 7.86 -2.47 -10.87
N LYS A 242 6.93 -2.16 -11.79
CA LYS A 242 7.14 -1.13 -12.82
C LYS A 242 7.22 0.28 -12.23
N ALA A 243 6.39 0.60 -11.22
CA ALA A 243 6.46 1.88 -10.52
C ALA A 243 7.84 2.08 -9.88
N ILE A 244 8.36 1.05 -9.21
CA ILE A 244 9.69 1.08 -8.59
C ILE A 244 10.77 1.33 -9.65
N GLU A 245 10.73 0.58 -10.75
CA GLU A 245 11.72 0.71 -11.82
C GLU A 245 11.70 2.10 -12.46
N ASP A 246 10.53 2.67 -12.73
CA ASP A 246 10.43 4.02 -13.30
C ASP A 246 10.96 5.09 -12.34
N ILE A 247 10.61 4.99 -11.05
CA ILE A 247 11.14 5.91 -10.02
C ILE A 247 12.65 5.77 -9.93
N LYS A 248 13.18 4.54 -9.94
CA LYS A 248 14.61 4.27 -9.91
C LYS A 248 15.34 4.92 -11.08
N GLN A 249 14.82 4.78 -12.30
CA GLN A 249 15.40 5.43 -13.48
C GLN A 249 15.45 6.95 -13.29
N LYS A 250 14.35 7.58 -12.87
CA LYS A 250 14.33 9.04 -12.65
C LYS A 250 15.31 9.50 -11.57
N THR A 251 15.42 8.76 -10.47
CA THR A 251 16.32 9.11 -9.36
C THR A 251 17.79 8.85 -9.68
N GLN A 252 18.11 7.88 -10.54
CA GLN A 252 19.47 7.69 -11.09
C GLN A 252 19.93 8.88 -11.94
N HIS A 253 19.00 9.64 -12.53
CA HIS A 253 19.28 10.90 -13.22
C HIS A 253 19.28 12.13 -12.31
N GLY A 254 19.39 11.94 -10.98
CA GLY A 254 19.57 13.01 -10.00
C GLY A 254 18.28 13.61 -9.47
N ALA A 255 17.11 13.08 -9.82
CA ALA A 255 15.85 13.55 -9.24
C ALA A 255 15.71 13.09 -7.77
N THR A 256 15.15 13.96 -6.94
CA THR A 256 14.71 13.60 -5.58
C THR A 256 13.32 13.00 -5.64
N LEU A 257 13.13 11.85 -4.98
CA LEU A 257 11.81 11.27 -4.78
C LEU A 257 11.13 11.98 -3.62
N VAL A 258 9.97 12.59 -3.85
CA VAL A 258 9.10 13.13 -2.81
C VAL A 258 7.95 12.16 -2.57
N TYR A 259 7.97 11.51 -1.41
CA TYR A 259 6.97 10.55 -1.00
C TYR A 259 5.96 11.20 -0.04
N VAL A 260 4.76 11.49 -0.54
CA VAL A 260 3.68 12.11 0.26
C VAL A 260 2.91 11.03 1.02
N ALA A 261 2.70 11.26 2.32
CA ALA A 261 2.12 10.32 3.28
C ALA A 261 2.82 8.95 3.22
N GLY A 262 4.14 9.01 3.08
CA GLY A 262 4.99 7.84 3.02
C GLY A 262 5.39 7.31 4.38
N GLY A 263 6.10 6.19 4.38
CA GLY A 263 6.52 5.60 5.64
C GLY A 263 7.41 4.38 5.41
N THR A 264 7.02 3.26 5.98
CA THR A 264 7.75 1.98 6.00
C THR A 264 7.93 1.32 4.64
N ASP A 265 7.16 1.77 3.66
CA ASP A 265 7.35 1.51 2.24
C ASP A 265 8.75 1.91 1.71
N ILE A 266 9.51 2.71 2.48
CA ILE A 266 10.92 3.02 2.18
C ILE A 266 11.79 1.77 2.05
N LEU A 267 11.44 0.65 2.69
CA LEU A 267 12.22 -0.58 2.59
C LEU A 267 12.37 -1.03 1.12
N GLN A 268 11.28 -0.97 0.34
CA GLN A 268 11.32 -1.36 -1.08
C GLN A 268 12.10 -0.35 -1.91
N LEU A 269 12.04 0.94 -1.57
CA LEU A 269 12.83 1.98 -2.23
C LEU A 269 14.34 1.76 -2.00
N LEU A 270 14.73 1.54 -0.74
CA LEU A 270 16.11 1.25 -0.35
C LEU A 270 16.64 -0.04 -0.98
N LYS A 271 15.83 -1.11 -0.96
CA LYS A 271 16.14 -2.39 -1.62
C LYS A 271 16.39 -2.23 -3.11
N ASN A 272 15.74 -1.26 -3.76
CA ASN A 272 15.90 -0.98 -5.19
C ASN A 272 16.90 0.16 -5.49
N LYS A 273 17.74 0.50 -4.52
CA LYS A 273 18.84 1.47 -4.64
C LYS A 273 18.38 2.91 -4.89
N ILE A 274 17.19 3.25 -4.39
CA ILE A 274 16.66 4.62 -4.38
C ILE A 274 16.99 5.22 -3.01
N TYR A 275 17.91 6.19 -2.99
CA TYR A 275 18.47 6.70 -1.73
C TYR A 275 18.24 8.19 -1.48
N ASN A 276 17.75 8.95 -2.46
CA ASN A 276 17.43 10.37 -2.33
C ASN A 276 15.92 10.53 -2.19
N ILE A 277 15.44 10.41 -0.95
CA ILE A 277 14.02 10.33 -0.62
C ILE A 277 13.66 11.45 0.35
N TYR A 278 12.59 12.16 0.07
CA TYR A 278 12.00 13.17 0.94
C TYR A 278 10.57 12.77 1.26
N ILE A 279 10.33 12.36 2.49
CA ILE A 279 9.04 11.83 2.94
C ILE A 279 8.31 12.96 3.67
N ILE A 280 7.11 13.27 3.20
CA ILE A 280 6.24 14.29 3.77
C ILE A 280 5.09 13.58 4.43
N ASP A 281 4.62 14.13 5.55
CA ASP A 281 3.47 13.56 6.26
C ASP A 281 3.75 12.09 6.71
N PRO A 282 4.94 11.77 7.25
CA PRO A 282 5.23 10.39 7.62
C PRO A 282 4.41 9.97 8.84
N PHE A 283 3.70 8.84 8.71
CA PHE A 283 3.04 8.15 9.82
C PHE A 283 2.03 9.02 10.58
N LEU A 284 1.26 9.88 9.90
CA LEU A 284 0.19 10.59 10.58
C LEU A 284 -0.86 9.61 11.16
N PRO A 285 -1.40 9.91 12.35
CA PRO A 285 -2.44 9.10 12.97
C PRO A 285 -3.81 9.14 12.25
N THR A 286 -3.86 9.71 11.04
CA THR A 286 -5.01 9.61 10.11
C THR A 286 -5.41 8.16 9.84
N GLN A 287 -4.50 7.19 10.04
CA GLN A 287 -4.80 5.75 9.98
C GLN A 287 -4.24 5.01 11.21
N GLY A 288 -4.58 5.48 12.41
CA GLY A 288 -4.03 4.98 13.68
C GLY A 288 -4.01 3.45 13.86
N ARG A 289 -4.94 2.69 13.26
CA ARG A 289 -4.90 1.21 13.32
C ARG A 289 -3.70 0.55 12.61
N TYR A 290 -3.06 1.24 11.67
CA TYR A 290 -1.91 0.72 10.92
C TYR A 290 -0.58 1.34 11.37
N TYR A 291 -0.65 2.48 12.07
CA TYR A 291 0.52 3.27 12.50
C TYR A 291 0.62 3.45 14.02
N SER A 292 -0.09 2.66 14.84
CA SER A 292 -0.13 2.82 16.31
C SER A 292 1.06 2.24 17.08
N ASP A 293 1.99 1.55 16.42
CA ASP A 293 3.13 0.99 17.13
C ASP A 293 4.18 2.06 17.44
N SER A 294 4.65 2.06 18.70
CA SER A 294 5.72 2.92 19.20
C SER A 294 7.06 2.79 18.44
N SER A 295 7.17 1.83 17.51
CA SER A 295 8.30 1.65 16.61
C SER A 295 8.44 2.77 15.58
N TRP A 296 7.34 3.42 15.15
CA TRP A 296 7.39 4.40 14.05
C TRP A 296 7.98 5.74 14.42
N GLU A 297 7.79 6.16 15.68
CA GLU A 297 8.42 7.37 16.21
C GLU A 297 9.95 7.28 16.13
N ARG A 298 10.53 6.07 16.08
CA ARG A 298 11.98 5.88 15.90
C ARG A 298 12.48 6.42 14.56
N TRP A 299 11.67 6.47 13.50
CA TRP A 299 12.08 7.14 12.24
C TRP A 299 12.25 8.64 12.43
N ILE A 300 11.37 9.24 13.24
CA ILE A 300 11.26 10.69 13.44
C ILE A 300 12.22 11.15 14.52
N LYS A 301 12.25 10.49 15.68
CA LYS A 301 12.98 10.96 16.85
C LYS A 301 13.55 9.77 17.64
N GLY A 302 14.85 9.78 17.90
CA GLY A 302 15.47 8.78 18.77
C GLY A 302 15.25 9.12 20.24
N SER A 303 15.31 8.09 21.10
CA SER A 303 15.14 8.23 22.55
C SER A 303 16.42 8.68 23.28
N GLY A 304 17.56 8.70 22.60
CA GLY A 304 18.87 9.11 23.16
C GLY A 304 19.10 10.62 23.19
N LYS A 305 20.30 11.01 23.63
CA LYS A 305 20.79 12.41 23.60
C LYS A 305 20.78 12.95 22.16
N ASP A 306 20.61 14.26 22.02
CA ASP A 306 20.52 14.95 20.72
C ASP A 306 19.50 14.31 19.78
N PHE A 307 18.39 13.81 20.36
CA PHE A 307 17.28 13.18 19.65
C PHE A 307 17.69 11.94 18.83
N GLY A 308 18.70 11.21 19.31
CA GLY A 308 19.22 9.99 18.68
C GLY A 308 20.08 10.25 17.45
N LYS A 309 20.77 11.40 17.37
CA LYS A 309 21.79 11.62 16.34
C LYS A 309 22.88 10.55 16.44
N GLY A 310 23.23 9.95 15.31
CA GLY A 310 24.14 8.81 15.23
C GLY A 310 23.46 7.44 15.30
N ASP A 311 22.18 7.38 15.69
CA ASP A 311 21.40 6.15 15.60
C ASP A 311 21.47 5.56 14.19
N SER A 312 21.49 4.23 14.07
CA SER A 312 21.69 3.56 12.79
C SER A 312 20.79 2.35 12.57
N VAL A 313 20.40 2.13 11.32
CA VAL A 313 19.69 0.93 10.87
C VAL A 313 20.51 0.27 9.78
N VAL A 314 20.85 -1.00 9.97
CA VAL A 314 21.63 -1.80 9.03
C VAL A 314 20.69 -2.67 8.20
N PHE A 315 20.76 -2.50 6.87
CA PHE A 315 20.00 -3.27 5.90
C PHE A 315 20.94 -4.22 5.17
N ASP A 316 20.62 -5.51 5.24
CA ASP A 316 21.36 -6.58 4.55
C ASP A 316 20.44 -7.17 3.49
N PHE A 317 20.50 -6.62 2.27
CA PHE A 317 19.76 -7.14 1.14
C PHE A 317 20.58 -8.19 0.40
N ASN A 318 19.90 -9.10 -0.30
CA ASN A 318 20.55 -10.22 -1.00
C ASN A 318 21.73 -9.81 -1.91
N ASP A 319 21.69 -8.63 -2.52
CA ASP A 319 22.71 -8.14 -3.46
C ASP A 319 23.57 -6.97 -2.94
N HIS A 320 23.22 -6.38 -1.79
CA HIS A 320 23.96 -5.25 -1.23
C HIS A 320 23.64 -4.97 0.24
N LYS A 321 24.59 -4.34 0.94
CA LYS A 321 24.44 -3.90 2.32
C LYS A 321 24.56 -2.39 2.43
N ILE A 322 23.66 -1.77 3.19
CA ILE A 322 23.69 -0.35 3.49
C ILE A 322 23.39 -0.11 4.97
N SER A 323 23.81 1.05 5.47
CA SER A 323 23.42 1.56 6.77
C SER A 323 22.77 2.94 6.60
N MET A 324 21.63 3.16 7.23
CA MET A 324 21.09 4.50 7.41
C MET A 324 21.53 5.02 8.77
N VAL A 325 22.11 6.21 8.83
CA VAL A 325 22.54 6.85 10.08
C VAL A 325 21.82 8.18 10.24
N ARG A 326 21.15 8.40 11.39
CA ARG A 326 20.47 9.65 11.69
C ARG A 326 21.53 10.75 11.82
N SER A 327 21.60 11.61 10.81
CA SER A 327 22.59 12.67 10.74
C SER A 327 22.10 13.98 11.34
N ASP A 328 20.79 14.22 11.36
CA ASP A 328 20.24 15.45 11.90
C ASP A 328 18.79 15.32 12.38
N PHE A 329 18.40 16.20 13.30
CA PHE A 329 17.03 16.36 13.79
C PHE A 329 16.76 17.82 14.14
N LYS A 330 15.66 18.36 13.62
CA LYS A 330 15.22 19.74 13.89
C LYS A 330 13.73 19.78 14.20
N LYS A 331 13.37 20.28 15.39
CA LYS A 331 11.97 20.57 15.74
C LYS A 331 11.53 21.89 15.11
N ASN A 332 10.37 21.91 14.45
CA ASN A 332 9.84 23.04 13.68
C ASN A 332 8.50 23.57 14.22
N GLY A 333 8.11 23.17 15.43
CA GLY A 333 6.87 23.62 16.08
C GLY A 333 5.87 22.48 16.22
N GLU A 334 4.59 22.80 16.06
CA GLU A 334 3.46 21.87 16.19
C GLU A 334 2.42 22.16 15.11
N PHE A 335 1.63 21.15 14.75
CA PHE A 335 0.50 21.27 13.82
C PHE A 335 -0.66 20.40 14.28
N GLN A 336 -1.86 20.68 13.75
CA GLN A 336 -3.03 19.85 13.99
C GLN A 336 -3.25 18.92 12.80
N ALA A 337 -3.43 17.63 13.08
CA ALA A 337 -3.81 16.62 12.11
C ALA A 337 -5.21 16.09 12.45
N LYS A 338 -6.10 16.02 11.47
CA LYS A 338 -7.37 15.31 11.65
C LYS A 338 -7.08 13.82 11.66
N VAL A 339 -7.44 13.11 12.72
CA VAL A 339 -7.28 11.64 12.76
C VAL A 339 -8.58 10.94 12.39
N SER A 340 -8.51 9.63 12.14
CA SER A 340 -9.68 8.80 11.80
C SER A 340 -10.78 8.81 12.85
N THR A 341 -10.51 9.28 14.09
CA THR A 341 -11.52 9.42 15.15
C THR A 341 -12.36 10.70 15.02
N GLY A 342 -12.08 11.56 14.04
CA GLY A 342 -12.78 12.82 13.79
C GLY A 342 -12.23 14.02 14.57
N GLU A 343 -11.63 13.79 15.73
CA GLU A 343 -11.00 14.83 16.54
C GLU A 343 -9.60 15.21 16.02
N PRO A 344 -9.26 16.49 15.90
CA PRO A 344 -7.89 16.90 15.59
C PRO A 344 -6.91 16.55 16.72
N VAL A 345 -5.77 15.96 16.38
CA VAL A 345 -4.66 15.70 17.31
C VAL A 345 -3.54 16.68 17.03
N LYS A 346 -2.97 17.25 18.10
CA LYS A 346 -1.79 18.12 18.02
C LYS A 346 -0.53 17.27 17.97
N LEU A 347 0.32 17.51 16.98
CA LEU A 347 1.54 16.76 16.73
C LEU A 347 2.73 17.71 16.59
N ASP A 348 3.91 17.25 17.01
CA ASP A 348 5.15 17.97 16.81
C ASP A 348 5.54 17.97 15.33
N SER A 349 5.87 19.14 14.79
CA SER A 349 6.52 19.26 13.48
C SER A 349 8.02 19.11 13.63
N SER A 350 8.65 18.37 12.73
CA SER A 350 10.10 18.16 12.73
C SER A 350 10.63 17.73 11.37
N VAL A 351 11.91 17.97 11.13
CA VAL A 351 12.66 17.42 10.00
C VAL A 351 13.77 16.55 10.55
N THR A 352 13.85 15.32 10.04
CA THR A 352 14.85 14.33 10.44
C THR A 352 15.61 13.85 9.22
N GLU A 353 16.93 13.94 9.25
CA GLU A 353 17.76 13.46 8.15
C GLU A 353 18.46 12.15 8.52
N TRP A 354 18.36 11.18 7.63
CA TRP A 354 19.13 9.94 7.64
C TRP A 354 20.06 9.91 6.44
N THR A 355 21.35 9.78 6.69
CA THR A 355 22.35 9.59 5.64
C THR A 355 22.46 8.10 5.30
N VAL A 356 22.37 7.76 4.01
CA VAL A 356 22.52 6.38 3.52
C VAL A 356 23.98 6.12 3.17
N ILE A 357 24.56 5.11 3.80
CA ILE A 357 25.98 4.76 3.71
C ILE A 357 26.10 3.34 3.15
N GLY A 358 26.89 3.18 2.08
CA GLY A 358 27.22 1.90 1.47
C GLY A 358 28.56 1.33 1.93
N ALA A 359 29.07 0.36 1.17
CA ALA A 359 30.36 -0.26 1.44
C ALA A 359 31.49 0.78 1.54
N ARG A 360 32.42 0.56 2.49
CA ARG A 360 33.59 1.43 2.77
C ARG A 360 33.23 2.87 3.18
N GLY A 361 32.03 3.09 3.74
CA GLY A 361 31.62 4.41 4.22
C GLY A 361 31.18 5.38 3.14
N LYS A 362 30.98 4.91 1.89
CA LYS A 362 30.52 5.78 0.78
C LYS A 362 29.11 6.29 1.05
N ILE A 363 28.91 7.61 1.03
CA ILE A 363 27.57 8.21 1.07
C ILE A 363 26.87 7.94 -0.27
N LEU A 364 25.68 7.33 -0.19
CA LEU A 364 24.87 6.97 -1.36
C LEU A 364 23.69 7.93 -1.59
N GLY A 365 23.20 8.58 -0.52
CA GLY A 365 22.07 9.49 -0.59
C GLY A 365 21.57 9.89 0.79
N LYS A 366 20.38 10.48 0.83
CA LYS A 366 19.69 10.90 2.06
C LYS A 366 18.20 10.56 2.03
N VAL A 367 17.71 10.07 3.17
CA VAL A 367 16.28 9.94 3.45
C VAL A 367 15.90 11.00 4.48
N VAL A 368 14.98 11.89 4.10
CA VAL A 368 14.50 12.96 4.98
C VAL A 368 13.05 12.68 5.35
N PHE A 369 12.74 12.74 6.65
CA PHE A 369 11.38 12.68 7.16
C PHE A 369 10.96 14.08 7.60
N ASP A 370 10.04 14.70 6.87
CA ASP A 370 9.44 16.00 7.16
C ASP A 370 8.04 15.81 7.74
N ARG A 371 7.98 15.83 9.08
CA ARG A 371 6.75 15.68 9.85
C ARG A 371 5.98 16.99 9.84
N ARG A 372 5.08 17.09 8.87
CA ARG A 372 4.06 18.14 8.72
C ARG A 372 2.94 17.61 7.82
N PHE A 373 1.81 18.29 7.81
CA PHE A 373 0.76 18.02 6.82
C PHE A 373 1.23 18.40 5.42
N ALA A 374 0.83 17.62 4.42
CA ALA A 374 1.09 17.92 3.02
C ALA A 374 0.45 19.24 2.58
N THR A 375 1.04 19.91 1.61
CA THR A 375 0.60 21.20 1.05
C THR A 375 0.51 21.12 -0.48
N GLN A 376 -0.18 22.08 -1.11
CA GLN A 376 -0.34 22.11 -2.58
C GLN A 376 1.01 22.00 -3.34
N SER A 377 2.06 22.68 -2.86
CA SER A 377 3.37 22.66 -3.50
C SER A 377 4.06 21.30 -3.44
N ASP A 378 3.57 20.38 -2.61
CA ASP A 378 4.18 19.06 -2.46
C ASP A 378 3.92 18.13 -3.65
N PHE A 379 2.85 18.43 -4.38
CA PHE A 379 2.38 17.70 -5.56
C PHE A 379 2.94 18.29 -6.87
N CYS A 380 3.75 19.35 -6.80
CA CYS A 380 4.43 19.92 -7.95
C CYS A 380 5.54 18.97 -8.44
N THR A 381 5.45 18.53 -9.69
CA THR A 381 6.46 17.69 -10.33
C THR A 381 7.45 18.55 -11.12
N SER A 382 8.70 18.09 -11.25
CA SER A 382 9.70 18.75 -12.10
C SER A 382 10.78 17.75 -12.54
N LYS A 383 11.70 18.15 -13.42
CA LYS A 383 12.82 17.29 -13.86
C LYS A 383 13.64 16.74 -12.67
N ASN A 384 13.76 17.51 -11.60
CA ASN A 384 14.55 17.16 -10.42
C ASN A 384 13.69 16.64 -9.25
N ARG A 385 12.37 16.48 -9.45
CA ARG A 385 11.43 16.10 -8.40
C ARG A 385 10.38 15.12 -8.92
N VAL A 386 10.45 13.90 -8.42
CA VAL A 386 9.50 12.82 -8.69
C VAL A 386 8.52 12.76 -7.52
N VAL A 387 7.23 12.96 -7.75
CA VAL A 387 6.21 12.83 -6.70
C VAL A 387 5.68 11.40 -6.68
N PHE A 388 5.56 10.83 -5.49
CA PHE A 388 5.15 9.46 -5.25
C PHE A 388 4.20 9.37 -4.05
N MET A 389 3.20 8.49 -4.12
CA MET A 389 2.28 8.18 -3.01
C MET A 389 1.64 6.81 -3.17
N SER A 390 0.91 6.35 -2.15
CA SER A 390 0.07 5.15 -2.26
C SER A 390 -1.26 5.47 -2.95
N PHE A 391 -1.95 4.45 -3.43
CA PHE A 391 -3.26 4.59 -4.06
C PHE A 391 -4.30 5.22 -3.12
N ASN A 392 -4.35 4.83 -1.84
CA ASN A 392 -5.25 5.42 -0.85
C ASN A 392 -4.98 6.92 -0.67
N GLU A 393 -3.69 7.29 -0.57
CA GLU A 393 -3.31 8.68 -0.33
C GLU A 393 -3.57 9.58 -1.54
N MET A 394 -3.52 9.04 -2.76
CA MET A 394 -3.97 9.76 -3.95
C MET A 394 -5.45 10.15 -3.84
N TYR A 395 -6.32 9.23 -3.40
CA TYR A 395 -7.74 9.54 -3.21
C TYR A 395 -7.94 10.57 -2.09
N HIS A 396 -7.28 10.40 -0.94
CA HIS A 396 -7.40 11.36 0.15
C HIS A 396 -6.86 12.74 -0.22
N ALA A 397 -5.74 12.83 -0.93
CA ALA A 397 -5.14 14.10 -1.32
C ALA A 397 -6.08 14.93 -2.20
N PHE A 398 -6.70 14.30 -3.20
CA PHE A 398 -7.38 15.00 -4.29
C PHE A 398 -8.90 14.99 -4.21
N GLN A 399 -9.50 14.27 -3.25
CA GLN A 399 -10.93 14.38 -2.99
C GLN A 399 -11.30 15.73 -2.35
N PRO A 400 -12.52 16.24 -2.59
CA PRO A 400 -13.04 17.42 -1.91
C PRO A 400 -13.05 17.24 -0.38
N THR A 401 -12.80 18.32 0.37
CA THR A 401 -12.81 18.31 1.85
C THR A 401 -14.15 17.86 2.44
N LYS A 402 -15.27 18.19 1.78
CA LYS A 402 -16.62 17.72 2.14
C LYS A 402 -16.75 16.19 2.13
N ASN A 403 -15.89 15.50 1.39
CA ASN A 403 -15.84 14.05 1.28
C ASN A 403 -14.71 13.43 2.12
N GLY A 404 -14.03 14.22 2.97
CA GLY A 404 -12.92 13.76 3.81
C GLY A 404 -11.53 13.85 3.16
N GLY A 405 -11.40 14.51 2.01
CA GLY A 405 -10.10 14.74 1.39
C GLY A 405 -9.30 15.89 2.03
N TRP A 406 -8.01 15.98 1.67
CA TRP A 406 -7.05 16.96 2.21
C TRP A 406 -7.24 18.37 1.66
N GLY A 407 -8.08 18.55 0.64
CA GLY A 407 -8.38 19.85 0.06
C GLY A 407 -7.31 20.37 -0.89
N MET A 408 -6.52 19.49 -1.50
CA MET A 408 -5.63 19.88 -2.60
C MET A 408 -6.46 20.30 -3.81
N ASP A 409 -6.11 21.44 -4.39
CA ASP A 409 -6.80 22.04 -5.52
C ASP A 409 -6.26 21.45 -6.83
N LEU A 410 -7.07 20.61 -7.47
CA LEU A 410 -6.73 20.00 -8.76
C LEU A 410 -6.46 21.02 -9.86
N SER A 411 -7.09 22.20 -9.81
CA SER A 411 -6.87 23.24 -10.82
C SER A 411 -5.42 23.75 -10.81
N LYS A 412 -4.73 23.66 -9.67
CA LYS A 412 -3.33 24.05 -9.48
C LYS A 412 -2.33 22.94 -9.83
N ILE A 413 -2.81 21.73 -10.13
CA ILE A 413 -1.95 20.67 -10.67
C ILE A 413 -1.73 20.93 -12.15
N SER A 414 -0.46 20.94 -12.57
CA SER A 414 -0.09 21.08 -13.99
C SER A 414 -0.57 19.88 -14.80
N ASP A 415 -1.01 20.12 -16.03
CA ASP A 415 -1.46 19.06 -16.95
C ASP A 415 -0.32 18.09 -17.31
N ASN A 416 0.93 18.57 -17.24
CA ASN A 416 2.14 17.76 -17.48
C ASN A 416 2.63 17.01 -16.22
N SER A 417 1.95 17.14 -15.09
CA SER A 417 2.36 16.47 -13.86
C SER A 417 2.18 14.97 -13.95
N ASN A 418 3.20 14.23 -13.54
CA ASN A 418 3.19 12.78 -13.43
C ASN A 418 3.45 12.37 -11.98
N ILE A 419 2.40 11.94 -11.28
CA ILE A 419 2.46 11.47 -9.90
C ILE A 419 2.51 9.94 -9.93
N TYR A 420 3.59 9.36 -9.42
CA TYR A 420 3.74 7.92 -9.35
C TYR A 420 2.91 7.34 -8.21
N ILE A 421 2.14 6.30 -8.51
CA ILE A 421 1.32 5.60 -7.53
C ILE A 421 1.88 4.20 -7.31
N LYS A 422 2.13 3.85 -6.04
CA LYS A 422 2.73 2.57 -5.61
C LYS A 422 2.15 1.34 -6.32
N GLN A 423 0.83 1.31 -6.48
CA GLN A 423 0.12 0.15 -6.98
C GLN A 423 -0.04 0.10 -8.51
N LEU A 424 0.31 1.16 -9.24
CA LEU A 424 0.01 1.29 -10.67
C LEU A 424 1.24 1.12 -11.55
N THR A 425 1.05 0.66 -12.78
CA THR A 425 2.15 0.54 -13.78
C THR A 425 2.53 1.86 -14.44
N PHE A 426 1.77 2.93 -14.18
CA PHE A 426 1.89 4.22 -14.84
C PHE A 426 1.68 5.36 -13.83
N PRO A 427 2.25 6.55 -14.10
CA PRO A 427 1.96 7.73 -13.30
C PRO A 427 0.57 8.28 -13.61
N VAL A 428 -0.08 8.81 -12.59
CA VAL A 428 -1.36 9.51 -12.68
C VAL A 428 -1.11 10.99 -12.95
N ASN A 429 -1.81 11.54 -13.94
CA ASN A 429 -1.80 12.95 -14.27
C ASN A 429 -3.13 13.61 -13.88
N LYS A 430 -3.24 14.93 -14.13
CA LYS A 430 -4.44 15.70 -13.78
C LYS A 430 -5.73 15.14 -14.41
N ALA A 431 -5.67 14.60 -15.62
CA ALA A 431 -6.86 14.10 -16.31
C ALA A 431 -7.43 12.83 -15.64
N TYR A 432 -6.56 11.92 -15.18
CA TYR A 432 -6.98 10.80 -14.32
C TYR A 432 -7.60 11.30 -13.02
N LEU A 433 -6.99 12.30 -12.36
CA LEU A 433 -7.52 12.86 -11.11
C LEU A 433 -8.89 13.53 -11.30
N ASN A 434 -9.10 14.21 -12.44
CA ASN A 434 -10.40 14.77 -12.79
C ASN A 434 -11.44 13.67 -13.02
N ALA A 435 -11.11 12.60 -13.76
CA ALA A 435 -12.02 11.46 -13.96
C ALA A 435 -12.42 10.80 -12.64
N ILE A 436 -11.47 10.62 -11.72
CA ILE A 436 -11.75 10.13 -10.36
C ILE A 436 -12.71 11.07 -9.63
N ASN A 437 -12.45 12.38 -9.62
CA ASN A 437 -13.31 13.34 -8.93
C ASN A 437 -14.70 13.47 -9.55
N GLU A 438 -14.82 13.36 -10.87
CA GLU A 438 -16.11 13.30 -11.54
C GLU A 438 -16.88 12.03 -11.16
N SER A 439 -16.20 10.88 -11.07
CA SER A 439 -16.84 9.61 -10.67
C SER A 439 -17.48 9.69 -9.29
N GLU A 440 -16.84 10.40 -8.35
CA GLU A 440 -17.34 10.61 -6.98
C GLU A 440 -18.55 11.57 -6.92
N ALA A 441 -18.81 12.32 -7.99
CA ALA A 441 -19.97 13.21 -8.11
C ALA A 441 -21.19 12.52 -8.77
N ILE A 442 -20.99 11.38 -9.43
CA ILE A 442 -22.07 10.61 -10.06
C ILE A 442 -22.87 9.88 -8.98
N LYS A 443 -24.18 9.75 -9.18
CA LYS A 443 -25.09 9.00 -8.28
C LYS A 443 -24.92 7.48 -8.43
N PHE A 444 -23.72 6.99 -8.12
CA PHE A 444 -23.36 5.57 -8.03
C PHE A 444 -23.00 5.24 -6.58
N ASN A 445 -23.99 4.80 -5.81
CA ASN A 445 -23.82 4.48 -4.39
C ASN A 445 -23.23 3.07 -4.24
N PHE A 446 -21.91 2.97 -4.10
CA PHE A 446 -21.20 1.72 -3.78
C PHE A 446 -19.99 2.01 -2.88
N ILE A 447 -18.78 1.57 -3.25
CA ILE A 447 -17.55 1.85 -2.51
C ILE A 447 -16.79 3.03 -3.11
N ARG A 448 -16.10 3.79 -2.25
CA ARG A 448 -15.05 4.71 -2.68
C ARG A 448 -13.74 3.96 -2.75
N LEU A 449 -13.02 4.09 -3.87
CA LEU A 449 -11.82 3.29 -4.09
C LEU A 449 -10.71 3.58 -3.07
N GLY A 450 -10.66 4.79 -2.49
CA GLY A 450 -9.67 5.18 -1.47
C GLY A 450 -10.05 4.96 0.00
N SER A 451 -11.25 4.45 0.32
CA SER A 451 -11.71 4.31 1.71
C SER A 451 -11.74 2.86 2.19
N CYS A 452 -11.94 2.63 3.50
CA CYS A 452 -12.46 1.33 3.94
C CYS A 452 -13.85 1.12 3.33
N ALA A 453 -14.25 -0.14 3.11
CA ALA A 453 -15.64 -0.44 2.78
C ALA A 453 -16.51 -0.03 3.99
N THR A 454 -17.37 0.96 3.79
CA THR A 454 -18.27 1.52 4.82
C THR A 454 -19.69 1.43 4.35
#